data_AF-A0A1H8S352-F1
#
_entry.id   AF-A0A1H8S352-F1
#
_cell.length_a   1.000
_cell.length_b   1.000
_cell.length_c   1.000
_cell.angle_alpha   90.00
_cell.angle_beta   90.00
_cell.angle_gamma   90.00
#
_symmetry.space_group_name_H-M   'P 1'
#
loop_
_entity.id
_entity.type
_entity.pdbx_description
1 polymer ?
#
loop_
_entity_poly.entity_id
_entity_poly.type
_entity_poly.pdbx_seq_one_letter_code
_entity_poly.pdbx_strand_id
1 'polypeptide(L)'
;MLGFVCILDFKNHDICSFMYTQSSKSVSVPRIAQTRFAADSYPFPERYLCMGRRDVTRSETVDRLFWARHANPLSGWSRFAAFPLLMYALYERRWRLAVGTVLFLAVNPFLFPPPENADGWMSKVVLGERLWTRHPDEVPVSDAYNTAGTVAFAYGLYAVYKQHPVRTAVSTLVVVVLKLLFVAELVRFYEEHHADFDDHLFAFEATDSSI
;
A
#
# COMPACT_ATOMS: atom_id res chain seq x y z
N MET A 1 21.01 -7.55 -9.09
CA MET A 1 20.74 -7.05 -10.47
C MET A 1 19.36 -7.58 -10.84
N LEU A 2 18.25 -6.86 -10.97
CA LEU A 2 17.95 -5.44 -11.18
C LEU A 2 16.69 -5.10 -10.35
N GLY A 3 16.70 -3.97 -9.65
CA GLY A 3 15.59 -3.49 -8.82
C GLY A 3 14.49 -2.81 -9.64
N PHE A 4 13.63 -3.61 -10.29
CA PHE A 4 12.43 -3.15 -11.01
C PHE A 4 11.13 -3.31 -10.19
N VAL A 5 11.21 -3.67 -8.90
CA VAL A 5 10.09 -4.29 -8.15
C VAL A 5 9.48 -3.37 -7.09
N CYS A 6 8.97 -2.21 -7.49
CA CYS A 6 7.99 -1.48 -6.64
C CYS A 6 6.72 -1.06 -7.37
N ILE A 7 6.63 -1.26 -8.70
CA ILE A 7 5.42 -0.99 -9.50
C ILE A 7 4.84 -2.30 -10.06
N LEU A 8 5.57 -3.41 -9.94
CA LEU A 8 5.20 -4.75 -10.42
C LEU A 8 5.28 -5.79 -9.30
N ASP A 9 4.71 -5.51 -8.12
CA ASP A 9 4.33 -6.62 -7.23
C ASP A 9 2.88 -6.96 -7.52
N PHE A 10 2.73 -7.74 -8.58
CA PHE A 10 1.48 -8.36 -8.97
C PHE A 10 1.57 -9.81 -8.52
N LYS A 11 0.95 -10.08 -7.36
CA LYS A 11 0.59 -11.42 -6.89
C LYS A 11 1.81 -12.33 -6.63
N ASN A 12 2.49 -12.13 -5.51
CA ASN A 12 2.97 -13.21 -4.62
C ASN A 12 3.64 -12.63 -3.36
N HIS A 13 2.94 -12.68 -2.23
CA HIS A 13 3.38 -13.15 -0.89
C HIS A 13 4.86 -13.05 -0.40
N ASP A 14 5.82 -12.31 -0.96
CA ASP A 14 7.24 -12.64 -0.73
C ASP A 14 8.22 -11.50 -0.40
N ILE A 15 7.76 -10.37 0.15
CA ILE A 15 8.67 -9.44 0.87
C ILE A 15 8.48 -9.51 2.40
N CYS A 16 7.24 -9.62 2.88
CA CYS A 16 6.99 -9.83 4.31
C CYS A 16 7.37 -11.24 4.79
N SER A 17 7.32 -12.24 3.91
CA SER A 17 7.66 -13.63 4.25
C SER A 17 9.17 -13.84 4.49
N PHE A 18 10.04 -13.10 3.77
CA PHE A 18 11.50 -13.24 3.92
C PHE A 18 12.01 -12.79 5.31
N MET A 19 11.33 -11.85 5.98
CA MET A 19 11.65 -11.51 7.37
C MET A 19 11.05 -12.50 8.39
N TYR A 20 10.06 -13.32 8.00
CA TYR A 20 9.31 -14.18 8.92
C TYR A 20 9.94 -15.59 9.08
N THR A 21 10.77 -16.04 8.13
CA THR A 21 11.38 -17.40 8.17
C THR A 21 12.76 -17.44 8.86
N GLN A 22 12.98 -16.68 9.95
CA GLN A 22 14.20 -16.86 10.76
C GLN A 22 14.02 -16.73 12.27
N SER A 23 12.86 -17.09 12.85
CA SER A 23 12.80 -17.26 14.32
C SER A 23 11.64 -18.16 14.79
N SER A 24 11.51 -19.35 14.22
CA SER A 24 10.71 -20.43 14.81
C SER A 24 11.62 -21.62 15.08
N LYS A 25 12.43 -21.51 16.15
CA LYS A 25 12.85 -22.69 16.90
C LYS A 25 12.03 -22.67 18.19
N SER A 26 11.12 -23.62 18.25
CA SER A 26 10.30 -24.05 19.39
C SER A 26 10.90 -23.70 20.76
N VAL A 27 10.23 -22.80 21.48
CA VAL A 27 10.34 -22.71 22.94
C VAL A 27 8.96 -22.98 23.51
N SER A 28 8.82 -24.12 24.16
CA SER A 28 7.67 -24.50 24.97
C SER A 28 7.59 -23.60 26.21
N VAL A 29 6.54 -22.79 26.31
CA VAL A 29 6.28 -21.96 27.49
C VAL A 29 5.32 -22.71 28.43
N PRO A 30 5.64 -22.90 29.72
CA PRO A 30 4.78 -23.59 30.66
C PRO A 30 3.65 -22.70 31.18
N ARG A 31 2.52 -23.33 31.48
CA ARG A 31 1.28 -22.75 32.02
C ARG A 31 1.50 -22.25 33.46
N ILE A 32 1.33 -20.94 33.71
CA ILE A 32 1.26 -20.37 35.06
C ILE A 32 -0.07 -19.63 35.25
N ALA A 33 -0.64 -19.83 36.44
CA ALA A 33 -2.02 -19.59 36.85
C ALA A 33 -2.44 -18.11 36.93
N GLN A 34 -3.70 -17.85 36.56
CA GLN A 34 -4.41 -16.59 36.78
C GLN A 34 -4.87 -16.49 38.24
N THR A 35 -4.47 -15.45 38.96
CA THR A 35 -5.08 -15.07 40.24
C THR A 35 -5.97 -13.84 40.06
N ARG A 36 -7.24 -13.98 40.48
CA ARG A 36 -8.29 -12.94 40.51
C ARG A 36 -7.94 -11.83 41.50
N PHE A 37 -8.13 -10.58 41.10
CA PHE A 37 -8.30 -9.45 42.03
C PHE A 37 -9.68 -8.82 41.81
N ALA A 38 -10.39 -8.62 42.92
CA ALA A 38 -11.79 -8.21 42.98
C ALA A 38 -11.98 -6.75 42.57
N ALA A 39 -13.00 -6.53 41.74
CA ALA A 39 -13.44 -5.24 41.23
C ALA A 39 -14.72 -4.83 41.96
N ASP A 40 -14.62 -3.93 42.94
CA ASP A 40 -15.78 -3.27 43.54
C ASP A 40 -15.40 -1.83 43.83
N SER A 41 -15.84 -0.89 42.98
CA SER A 41 -16.11 0.56 43.24
C SER A 41 -15.92 1.45 41.99
N TYR A 42 -16.68 1.26 40.90
CA TYR A 42 -16.86 2.32 39.89
C TYR A 42 -18.26 2.28 39.26
N PRO A 43 -18.98 3.41 39.17
CA PRO A 43 -20.25 3.49 38.48
C PRO A 43 -20.01 3.95 37.03
N PHE A 44 -19.78 3.00 36.11
CA PHE A 44 -19.86 3.28 34.68
C PHE A 44 -20.64 2.16 33.97
N PRO A 45 -21.54 2.49 33.03
CA PRO A 45 -22.43 1.53 32.38
C PRO A 45 -21.66 0.52 31.53
N GLU A 46 -22.02 -0.76 31.66
CA GLU A 46 -21.38 -1.98 31.13
C GLU A 46 -21.13 -2.06 29.60
N ARG A 47 -21.39 -1.01 28.81
CA ARG A 47 -21.44 -1.15 27.34
C ARG A 47 -20.12 -1.02 26.58
N TYR A 48 -18.99 -0.81 27.28
CA TYR A 48 -17.67 -0.64 26.62
C TYR A 48 -16.57 -1.55 27.17
N LEU A 49 -16.91 -2.54 28.00
CA LEU A 49 -15.94 -3.53 28.48
C LEU A 49 -15.98 -4.77 27.57
N CYS A 50 -15.16 -4.78 26.53
CA CYS A 50 -14.41 -5.94 26.00
C CYS A 50 -13.77 -5.59 24.65
N MET A 51 -12.71 -4.78 24.67
CA MET A 51 -11.66 -4.95 23.66
C MET A 51 -10.32 -4.89 24.38
N GLY A 52 -9.82 -6.08 24.71
CA GLY A 52 -8.54 -6.25 25.38
C GLY A 52 -7.46 -5.48 24.63
N ARG A 53 -6.63 -4.75 25.39
CA ARG A 53 -5.38 -4.16 24.94
C ARG A 53 -4.51 -5.30 24.42
N ARG A 54 -4.67 -5.64 23.14
CA ARG A 54 -3.80 -6.59 22.44
C ARG A 54 -2.44 -5.90 22.32
N ASP A 55 -1.40 -6.58 22.77
CA ASP A 55 -0.02 -6.15 22.61
C ASP A 55 0.24 -6.08 21.09
N VAL A 56 0.14 -4.89 20.50
CA VAL A 56 0.41 -4.71 19.06
C VAL A 56 1.85 -5.14 18.83
N THR A 57 2.03 -6.15 18.00
CA THR A 57 3.35 -6.69 17.69
C THR A 57 4.18 -5.62 16.97
N ARG A 58 5.52 -5.76 17.04
CA ARG A 58 6.42 -4.87 16.30
C ARG A 58 6.11 -4.87 14.80
N SER A 59 5.72 -6.02 14.24
CA SER A 59 5.30 -6.16 12.85
C SER A 59 4.05 -5.35 12.53
N GLU A 60 3.01 -5.41 13.36
CA GLU A 60 1.78 -4.63 13.16
C GLU A 60 2.02 -3.13 13.32
N THR A 61 2.95 -2.73 14.19
CA THR A 61 3.35 -1.32 14.33
C THR A 61 4.02 -0.80 13.06
N VAL A 62 4.94 -1.59 12.49
CA VAL A 62 5.63 -1.24 11.24
C VAL A 62 4.63 -1.20 10.08
N ASP A 63 3.74 -2.18 9.99
CA ASP A 63 2.69 -2.25 8.98
C ASP A 63 1.78 -1.02 9.06
N ARG A 64 1.29 -0.67 10.26
CA ARG A 64 0.48 0.54 10.48
C ARG A 64 1.21 1.80 10.02
N LEU A 65 2.47 1.98 10.42
CA LEU A 65 3.26 3.17 10.06
C LEU A 65 3.52 3.28 8.56
N PHE A 66 3.78 2.16 7.89
CA PHE A 66 3.99 2.11 6.45
C PHE A 66 2.72 2.52 5.71
N TRP A 67 1.61 1.83 5.99
CA TRP A 67 0.34 2.07 5.32
C TRP A 67 -0.22 3.49 5.59
N ALA A 68 -0.10 3.99 6.82
CA ALA A 68 -0.56 5.33 7.17
C ALA A 68 0.13 6.42 6.33
N ARG A 69 1.46 6.35 6.15
CA ARG A 69 2.19 7.28 5.28
C ARG A 69 1.95 7.02 3.80
N HIS A 70 1.76 5.76 3.42
CA HIS A 70 1.46 5.37 2.05
C HIS A 70 0.16 5.99 1.53
N ALA A 71 -0.85 6.11 2.41
CA ALA A 71 -2.15 6.70 2.11
C ALA A 71 -2.14 8.22 1.89
N ASN A 72 -0.99 8.89 2.03
CA ASN A 72 -0.90 10.32 1.78
C ASN A 72 -1.17 10.65 0.29
N PRO A 73 -2.11 11.55 -0.05
CA PRO A 73 -2.42 11.86 -1.44
C PRO A 73 -1.26 12.41 -2.26
N LEU A 74 -0.40 13.23 -1.65
CA LEU A 74 0.78 13.78 -2.31
C LEU A 74 1.81 12.68 -2.61
N SER A 75 1.96 11.70 -1.72
CA SER A 75 2.74 10.48 -1.98
C SER A 75 2.21 9.74 -3.20
N GLY A 76 0.90 9.47 -3.24
CA GLY A 76 0.26 8.78 -4.37
C GLY A 76 0.48 9.52 -5.71
N TRP A 77 0.09 10.79 -5.79
CA TRP A 77 0.19 11.57 -7.03
C TRP A 77 1.64 11.76 -7.51
N SER A 78 2.58 11.97 -6.59
CA SER A 78 3.98 12.15 -6.97
C SER A 78 4.60 10.87 -7.54
N ARG A 79 4.17 9.67 -7.10
CA ARG A 79 4.57 8.39 -7.71
C ARG A 79 4.02 8.23 -9.13
N PHE A 80 2.76 8.63 -9.36
CA PHE A 80 2.17 8.63 -10.71
C PHE A 80 2.93 9.56 -11.65
N ALA A 81 3.34 10.75 -11.19
CA ALA A 81 4.13 11.70 -11.99
C ALA A 81 5.59 11.23 -12.22
N ALA A 82 6.16 10.48 -11.26
CA ALA A 82 7.53 9.99 -11.36
C ALA A 82 7.71 8.93 -12.47
N PHE A 83 6.67 8.16 -12.83
CA PHE A 83 6.78 7.16 -13.89
C PHE A 83 7.02 7.76 -15.29
N PRO A 84 6.24 8.75 -15.78
CA PRO A 84 6.56 9.45 -17.03
C PRO A 84 7.94 10.12 -17.01
N LEU A 85 8.35 10.66 -15.85
CA LEU A 85 9.68 11.25 -15.68
C LEU A 85 10.79 10.19 -15.85
N LEU A 86 10.59 8.99 -15.31
CA LEU A 86 11.51 7.87 -15.49
C LEU A 86 11.60 7.46 -16.96
N MET A 87 10.46 7.29 -17.63
CA MET A 87 10.43 6.92 -19.06
C MET A 87 11.13 7.97 -19.93
N TYR A 88 10.91 9.26 -19.64
CA TYR A 88 11.62 10.36 -20.30
C TYR A 88 13.14 10.32 -20.03
N ALA A 89 13.54 10.11 -18.78
CA ALA A 89 14.95 10.03 -18.41
C ALA A 89 15.68 8.86 -19.10
N LEU A 90 15.00 7.71 -19.22
CA LEU A 90 15.53 6.54 -19.93
C LEU A 90 15.63 6.79 -21.44
N TYR A 91 14.62 7.42 -22.04
CA TYR A 91 14.61 7.79 -23.46
C TYR A 91 15.79 8.70 -23.81
N GLU A 92 15.98 9.77 -23.04
CA GLU A 92 17.07 10.74 -23.19
C GLU A 92 18.43 10.23 -22.67
N ARG A 93 18.47 8.98 -22.14
CA ARG A 93 19.67 8.38 -21.52
C ARG A 93 20.30 9.25 -20.41
N ARG A 94 19.46 10.03 -19.72
CA ARG A 94 19.86 10.88 -18.60
C ARG A 94 19.94 10.05 -17.32
N TRP A 95 20.98 9.22 -17.21
CA TRP A 95 21.14 8.27 -16.11
C TRP A 95 21.07 8.88 -14.71
N ARG A 96 21.59 10.10 -14.51
CA ARG A 96 21.48 10.81 -13.23
C ARG A 96 20.02 11.10 -12.86
N LEU A 97 19.21 11.50 -13.85
CA LEU A 97 17.78 11.74 -13.64
C LEU A 97 17.05 10.41 -13.43
N ALA A 98 17.36 9.37 -14.21
CA ALA A 98 16.75 8.05 -14.04
C ALA A 98 17.02 7.47 -12.63
N VAL A 99 18.27 7.49 -12.18
CA VAL A 99 18.66 7.06 -10.82
C VAL A 99 17.97 7.93 -9.77
N GLY A 100 17.96 9.25 -9.94
CA GLY A 100 17.25 10.16 -9.04
C GLY A 100 15.77 9.85 -8.92
N THR A 101 15.09 9.57 -10.03
CA THR A 101 13.68 9.19 -10.05
C THR A 101 13.43 7.84 -9.37
N VAL A 102 14.31 6.85 -9.59
CA VAL A 102 14.21 5.55 -8.91
C VAL A 102 14.42 5.70 -7.40
N LEU A 103 15.41 6.50 -6.97
CA LEU A 103 15.64 6.79 -5.56
C LEU A 103 14.45 7.54 -4.94
N PHE A 104 13.89 8.51 -5.67
CA PHE A 104 12.68 9.21 -5.24
C PHE A 104 11.54 8.22 -5.01
N LEU A 105 11.24 7.34 -5.97
CA LEU A 105 10.20 6.32 -5.84
C LEU A 105 10.43 5.39 -4.64
N ALA A 106 11.69 5.01 -4.37
CA ALA A 106 12.05 4.14 -3.25
C ALA A 106 11.84 4.81 -1.88
N VAL A 107 12.16 6.10 -1.75
CA VAL A 107 12.04 6.84 -0.48
C VAL A 107 10.64 7.45 -0.30
N ASN A 108 9.88 7.63 -1.39
CA ASN A 108 8.57 8.28 -1.41
C ASN A 108 7.58 7.85 -0.31
N PRO A 109 7.42 6.55 0.03
CA PRO A 109 6.51 6.12 1.11
C PRO A 109 6.86 6.70 2.49
N PHE A 110 8.08 7.18 2.69
CA PHE A 110 8.56 7.73 3.95
C PHE A 110 8.67 9.27 3.95
N LEU A 111 8.54 9.91 2.79
CA LEU A 111 8.71 11.36 2.66
C LEU A 111 7.52 12.17 3.17
N PHE A 112 6.34 11.55 3.25
CA PHE A 112 5.10 12.24 3.56
C PHE A 112 4.54 11.79 4.92
N PRO A 113 3.95 12.71 5.71
CA PRO A 113 3.24 12.34 6.92
C PRO A 113 1.95 11.57 6.57
N PRO A 114 1.36 10.84 7.52
CA PRO A 114 0.01 10.30 7.35
C PRO A 114 -1.00 11.39 6.98
N PRO A 115 -2.04 11.10 6.18
CA PRO A 115 -3.09 12.06 5.90
C PRO A 115 -3.95 12.30 7.15
N GLU A 116 -4.54 13.49 7.24
CA GLU A 116 -5.46 13.86 8.33
C GLU A 116 -6.80 13.11 8.24
N ASN A 117 -7.22 12.76 7.02
CA ASN A 117 -8.45 12.03 6.75
C ASN A 117 -8.30 11.10 5.52
N ALA A 118 -9.30 10.24 5.32
CA ALA A 118 -9.35 9.26 4.22
C ALA A 118 -10.12 9.78 2.98
N ASP A 119 -10.46 11.06 2.92
CA ASP A 119 -11.36 11.60 1.90
C ASP A 119 -10.68 11.74 0.53
N GLY A 120 -9.36 11.88 0.52
CA GLY A 120 -8.57 12.02 -0.69
C GLY A 120 -8.65 10.77 -1.58
N TRP A 121 -8.82 10.96 -2.89
CA TRP A 121 -8.93 9.84 -3.84
C TRP A 121 -7.74 8.86 -3.75
N MET A 122 -6.52 9.37 -3.67
CA MET A 122 -5.32 8.55 -3.48
C MET A 122 -5.26 7.86 -2.11
N SER A 123 -5.87 8.42 -1.07
CA SER A 123 -6.00 7.76 0.22
C SER A 123 -6.93 6.55 0.09
N LYS A 124 -8.10 6.74 -0.55
CA LYS A 124 -9.03 5.65 -0.88
C LYS A 124 -8.39 4.56 -1.74
N VAL A 125 -7.54 4.93 -2.71
CA VAL A 125 -6.77 3.95 -3.52
C VAL A 125 -5.96 3.02 -2.62
N VAL A 126 -5.20 3.59 -1.69
CA VAL A 126 -4.32 2.82 -0.78
C VAL A 126 -5.13 1.99 0.21
N LEU A 127 -6.25 2.52 0.69
CA LEU A 127 -7.15 1.78 1.57
C LEU A 127 -7.80 0.61 0.84
N GLY A 128 -8.24 0.82 -0.40
CA GLY A 128 -8.72 -0.24 -1.27
C GLY A 128 -7.66 -1.30 -1.56
N GLU A 129 -6.41 -0.89 -1.81
CA GLU A 129 -5.28 -1.81 -2.01
C GLU A 129 -5.03 -2.70 -0.77
N ARG A 130 -5.05 -2.12 0.43
CA ARG A 130 -4.88 -2.92 1.65
C ARG A 130 -6.05 -3.85 1.89
N LEU A 131 -7.28 -3.38 1.68
CA LEU A 131 -8.46 -4.19 1.83
C LEU A 131 -8.41 -5.39 0.86
N TRP A 132 -8.09 -5.13 -0.41
CA TRP A 132 -7.86 -6.15 -1.43
C TRP A 132 -6.75 -7.15 -1.03
N THR A 133 -5.64 -6.66 -0.48
CA THR A 133 -4.51 -7.50 -0.05
C THR A 133 -4.88 -8.41 1.14
N ARG A 134 -5.79 -7.97 2.00
CA ARG A 134 -6.23 -8.75 3.18
C ARG A 134 -7.36 -9.73 2.86
N HIS A 135 -8.15 -9.44 1.84
CA HIS A 135 -9.30 -10.25 1.42
C HIS A 135 -9.18 -10.67 -0.05
N PRO A 136 -8.10 -11.38 -0.46
CA PRO A 136 -7.84 -11.66 -1.88
C PRO A 136 -8.92 -12.51 -2.55
N ASP A 137 -9.62 -13.35 -1.79
CA ASP A 137 -10.66 -14.26 -2.31
C ASP A 137 -12.03 -13.59 -2.49
N GLU A 138 -12.24 -12.44 -1.84
CA GLU A 138 -13.53 -11.74 -1.83
C GLU A 138 -13.61 -10.68 -2.94
N VAL A 139 -12.52 -10.50 -3.70
CA VAL A 139 -12.33 -9.32 -4.54
C VAL A 139 -11.89 -9.70 -5.96
N PRO A 140 -12.80 -9.66 -6.94
CA PRO A 140 -12.49 -9.93 -8.33
C PRO A 140 -11.89 -8.68 -9.01
N VAL A 141 -10.85 -8.06 -8.44
CA VAL A 141 -10.14 -6.97 -9.15
C VAL A 141 -9.49 -7.57 -10.38
N SER A 142 -9.74 -6.97 -11.54
CA SER A 142 -9.31 -7.55 -12.80
C SER A 142 -7.78 -7.54 -12.97
N ASP A 143 -7.18 -8.74 -13.01
CA ASP A 143 -5.77 -8.93 -13.37
C ASP A 143 -5.44 -8.43 -14.80
N ALA A 144 -6.46 -8.11 -15.61
CA ALA A 144 -6.31 -7.65 -16.99
C ALA A 144 -5.58 -6.31 -17.11
N TYR A 145 -5.86 -5.33 -16.23
CA TYR A 145 -5.21 -4.01 -16.30
C TYR A 145 -3.71 -4.10 -16.06
N ASN A 146 -3.29 -4.91 -15.09
CA ASN A 146 -1.87 -5.08 -14.75
C ASN A 146 -1.15 -5.94 -15.79
N THR A 147 -1.81 -6.96 -16.32
CA THR A 147 -1.27 -7.76 -17.44
C THR A 147 -1.06 -6.88 -18.68
N ALA A 148 -2.08 -6.13 -19.08
CA ALA A 148 -1.99 -5.19 -20.21
C ALA A 148 -0.95 -4.09 -19.95
N GLY A 149 -0.90 -3.56 -18.72
CA GLY A 149 0.08 -2.57 -18.31
C GLY A 149 1.51 -3.08 -18.40
N THR A 150 1.76 -4.32 -17.99
CA THR A 150 3.07 -4.97 -18.09
C THR A 150 3.51 -5.13 -19.55
N VAL A 151 2.61 -5.58 -20.43
CA VAL A 151 2.88 -5.68 -21.87
C VAL A 151 3.17 -4.31 -22.48
N ALA A 152 2.36 -3.29 -22.15
CA ALA A 152 2.56 -1.92 -22.62
C ALA A 152 3.90 -1.34 -22.13
N PHE A 153 4.29 -1.63 -20.89
CA PHE A 153 5.56 -1.20 -20.30
C PHE A 153 6.76 -1.86 -21.00
N ALA A 154 6.72 -3.18 -21.20
CA ALA A 154 7.77 -3.90 -21.92
C ALA A 154 7.97 -3.38 -23.35
N TYR A 155 6.86 -3.13 -24.05
CA TYR A 155 6.90 -2.49 -25.37
C TYR A 155 7.44 -1.04 -25.31
N GLY A 156 7.09 -0.30 -24.26
CA GLY A 156 7.65 1.03 -24.00
C GLY A 156 9.17 1.01 -23.82
N LEU A 157 9.72 0.06 -23.07
CA LEU A 157 11.17 -0.13 -22.92
C LEU A 157 11.84 -0.50 -24.24
N TYR A 158 11.21 -1.35 -25.05
CA TYR A 158 11.66 -1.64 -26.41
C TYR A 158 11.69 -0.38 -27.29
N ALA A 159 10.63 0.45 -27.23
CA ALA A 159 10.54 1.70 -27.97
C ALA A 159 11.63 2.72 -27.52
N VAL A 160 11.92 2.80 -26.22
CA VAL A 160 13.03 3.58 -25.65
C VAL A 160 14.36 3.10 -26.21
N TYR A 161 14.61 1.78 -26.19
CA TYR A 161 15.83 1.19 -26.72
C TYR A 161 16.04 1.50 -28.21
N LYS A 162 14.97 1.39 -29.00
CA LYS A 162 14.96 1.72 -30.43
C LYS A 162 14.84 3.22 -30.75
N GLN A 163 14.77 4.08 -29.73
CA GLN A 163 14.69 5.54 -29.87
C GLN A 163 13.49 5.99 -30.72
N HIS A 164 12.31 5.42 -30.45
CA HIS A 164 11.06 5.83 -31.07
C HIS A 164 10.26 6.75 -30.13
N PRO A 165 10.27 8.09 -30.31
CA PRO A 165 9.69 9.03 -29.36
C PRO A 165 8.17 8.87 -29.22
N VAL A 166 7.45 8.80 -30.35
CA VAL A 166 5.98 8.70 -30.35
C VAL A 166 5.53 7.39 -29.69
N ARG A 167 6.18 6.27 -30.02
CA ARG A 167 5.86 4.97 -29.42
C ARG A 167 6.13 4.98 -27.91
N THR A 168 7.24 5.57 -27.48
CA THR A 168 7.57 5.74 -26.06
C THR A 168 6.48 6.55 -25.32
N ALA A 169 6.09 7.69 -25.89
CA ALA A 169 5.05 8.55 -25.30
C ALA A 169 3.70 7.83 -25.21
N VAL A 170 3.28 7.16 -26.29
CA VAL A 170 2.02 6.39 -26.32
C VAL A 170 2.05 5.24 -25.31
N SER A 171 3.12 4.45 -25.27
CA SER A 171 3.23 3.34 -24.29
C SER A 171 3.23 3.85 -22.85
N THR A 172 3.92 4.95 -22.58
CA THR A 172 3.93 5.58 -21.25
C THR A 172 2.52 6.02 -20.86
N LEU A 173 1.80 6.68 -21.77
CA LEU A 173 0.42 7.11 -21.54
C LEU A 173 -0.51 5.92 -21.29
N VAL A 174 -0.39 4.85 -22.09
CA VAL A 174 -1.19 3.63 -21.92
C VAL A 174 -0.95 3.01 -20.55
N VAL A 175 0.30 2.90 -20.09
CA VAL A 175 0.61 2.38 -18.74
C VAL A 175 -0.03 3.24 -17.65
N VAL A 176 0.07 4.57 -17.75
CA VAL A 176 -0.54 5.49 -16.77
C VAL A 176 -2.05 5.34 -16.75
N VAL A 177 -2.70 5.31 -17.92
CA VAL A 177 -4.16 5.14 -18.02
C VAL A 177 -4.60 3.80 -17.44
N LEU A 178 -3.94 2.69 -17.81
CA LEU A 178 -4.26 1.37 -17.27
C LEU A 178 -4.08 1.32 -15.75
N LYS A 179 -3.04 1.96 -15.22
CA LYS A 179 -2.85 2.05 -13.78
C LYS A 179 -3.96 2.87 -13.11
N LEU A 180 -4.39 3.97 -13.73
CA LEU A 180 -5.52 4.79 -13.24
C LEU A 180 -6.83 4.03 -13.25
N LEU A 181 -7.10 3.21 -14.29
CA LEU A 181 -8.28 2.36 -14.35
C LEU A 181 -8.28 1.30 -13.25
N PHE A 182 -7.13 0.64 -13.04
CA PHE A 182 -6.96 -0.32 -11.95
C PHE A 182 -7.22 0.32 -10.58
N VAL A 183 -6.60 1.46 -10.28
CA VAL A 183 -6.81 2.09 -8.98
C VAL A 183 -8.22 2.69 -8.83
N ALA A 184 -8.90 3.03 -9.92
CA ALA A 184 -10.31 3.42 -9.88
C ALA A 184 -11.22 2.24 -9.49
N GLU A 185 -10.91 1.02 -9.93
CA GLU A 185 -11.59 -0.20 -9.50
C GLU A 185 -11.35 -0.45 -8.01
N LEU A 186 -10.13 -0.26 -7.51
CA LEU A 186 -9.83 -0.35 -6.07
C LEU A 186 -10.61 0.66 -5.23
N VAL A 187 -10.78 1.89 -5.72
CA VAL A 187 -11.58 2.91 -5.02
C VAL A 187 -13.05 2.52 -4.96
N ARG A 188 -13.62 2.05 -6.07
CA ARG A 188 -15.02 1.56 -6.07
C ARG A 188 -15.20 0.42 -5.09
N PHE A 189 -14.29 -0.55 -5.13
CA PHE A 189 -14.28 -1.67 -4.21
C PHE A 189 -14.23 -1.20 -2.75
N TYR A 190 -13.30 -0.28 -2.43
CA TYR A 190 -13.21 0.31 -1.09
C TYR A 190 -14.53 0.97 -0.69
N GLU A 191 -15.10 1.84 -1.52
CA GLU A 191 -16.34 2.54 -1.21
C GLU A 191 -17.52 1.59 -0.98
N GLU A 192 -17.57 0.46 -1.68
CA GLU A 192 -18.62 -0.55 -1.54
C GLU A 192 -18.47 -1.42 -0.28
N HIS A 193 -17.24 -1.73 0.15
CA HIS A 193 -17.00 -2.80 1.13
C HIS A 193 -16.34 -2.35 2.44
N HIS A 194 -15.80 -1.14 2.52
CA HIS A 194 -15.07 -0.68 3.71
C HIS A 194 -15.90 -0.68 5.00
N ALA A 195 -17.24 -0.64 4.91
CA ALA A 195 -18.13 -0.71 6.06
C ALA A 195 -18.27 -2.14 6.61
N ASP A 196 -18.07 -3.16 5.76
CA ASP A 196 -18.28 -4.57 6.10
C ASP A 196 -17.01 -5.22 6.66
N PHE A 197 -15.84 -4.64 6.37
CA PHE A 197 -14.54 -5.16 6.80
C PHE A 197 -13.91 -4.29 7.90
N ASP A 198 -13.89 -4.82 9.13
CA ASP A 198 -13.27 -4.15 10.30
C ASP A 198 -11.74 -4.24 10.27
N ASP A 199 -11.09 -3.23 9.67
CA ASP A 199 -9.65 -3.02 9.77
C ASP A 199 -9.29 -2.06 10.93
N HIS A 200 -9.43 -2.54 12.17
CA HIS A 200 -9.04 -1.83 13.40
C HIS A 200 -7.60 -1.29 13.42
N LEU A 201 -6.71 -1.77 12.52
CA LEU A 201 -5.34 -1.27 12.40
C LEU A 201 -5.22 -0.06 11.48
N PHE A 202 -6.33 0.41 10.88
CA PHE A 202 -6.34 1.52 9.93
C PHE A 202 -7.44 2.55 10.17
N ALA A 203 -7.97 2.64 11.40
CA ALA A 203 -8.57 3.87 11.83
C ALA A 203 -7.49 4.95 11.76
N PHE A 204 -7.54 5.83 10.76
CA PHE A 204 -7.07 7.19 10.97
C PHE A 204 -7.85 7.60 12.20
N GLU A 205 -7.18 7.81 13.33
CA GLU A 205 -7.85 8.39 14.49
C GLU A 205 -8.54 9.64 13.94
N ALA A 206 -9.85 9.55 13.75
CA ALA A 206 -10.68 10.70 13.55
C ALA A 206 -10.46 11.46 14.85
N THR A 207 -9.53 12.40 14.84
CA THR A 207 -9.48 13.44 15.84
C THR A 207 -10.86 14.05 15.78
N ASP A 208 -11.65 13.67 16.78
CA ASP A 208 -12.99 14.11 17.07
C ASP A 208 -13.05 15.59 16.73
N SER A 209 -13.68 15.93 15.59
CA SER A 209 -13.88 17.31 15.14
C SER A 209 -15.05 17.92 15.92
N SER A 210 -15.01 17.77 17.24
CA SER A 210 -15.86 18.47 18.19
C SER A 210 -15.15 19.74 18.68
N ILE A 211 -15.33 20.82 17.91
CA ILE A 211 -15.30 22.20 18.41
C ILE A 211 -16.63 22.86 17.99
#